data_AF-A0A537Q4E8-F1
#
_entry.id   AF-A0A537Q4E8-F1
#
_cell.length_a   1.000
_cell.length_b   1.000
_cell.length_c   1.000
_cell.angle_alpha   90.00
_cell.angle_beta   90.00
_cell.angle_gamma   90.00
#
_symmetry.space_group_name_H-M   'P 1'
#
loop_
_entity.id
_entity.type
_entity.pdbx_description
1 polymer ?
#
loop_
_entity_poly.entity_id
_entity_poly.type
_entity_poly.pdbx_seq_one_letter_code
_entity_poly.pdbx_strand_id
1 'polypeptide(L)'
;MSTSPSKFSKIVAATAVACCVAGSGAAAGPMPDTENGRYTLSPVADGVIRLDTRTGTVSTCNNSGIGWACYAVPDERAALDAEIGRLQADNEKLKTELAAREPTVSGKTDEALPKSDSLKSDPKAADSERKIEIPLPSDQDMDRVVSFLERAWRRLVEMANRMQKDVSGKI
;
A
#
# COMPACT_ATOMS: atom_id res chain seq x y z
N MET A 1 16.00 60.38 -61.65
CA MET A 1 15.79 61.85 -61.78
C MET A 1 14.39 62.12 -61.24
N SER A 2 14.28 62.46 -59.95
CA SER A 2 14.03 63.84 -59.45
C SER A 2 12.65 64.33 -59.91
N THR A 3 11.66 64.62 -59.06
CA THR A 3 11.69 65.37 -57.80
C THR A 3 10.41 65.14 -56.96
N SER A 4 10.55 65.20 -55.64
CA SER A 4 9.52 65.59 -54.66
C SER A 4 9.79 67.07 -54.28
N PRO A 5 8.84 67.92 -53.82
CA PRO A 5 8.45 67.90 -52.39
C PRO A 5 7.04 68.44 -52.01
N SER A 6 6.56 67.95 -50.86
CA SER A 6 5.75 68.63 -49.81
C SER A 6 4.36 69.17 -50.20
N LYS A 7 3.30 68.89 -49.42
CA LYS A 7 3.05 69.56 -48.14
C LYS A 7 2.25 68.66 -47.18
N PHE A 8 2.77 68.59 -45.96
CA PHE A 8 2.16 68.01 -44.79
C PHE A 8 0.91 68.80 -44.37
N SER A 9 -0.20 68.11 -44.16
CA SER A 9 -1.20 68.55 -43.19
C SER A 9 -1.51 67.36 -42.27
N LYS A 10 -1.05 67.49 -41.04
CA LYS A 10 -1.27 66.52 -39.97
C LYS A 10 -2.68 66.75 -39.42
N ILE A 11 -3.53 65.73 -39.46
CA ILE A 11 -4.64 65.61 -38.50
C ILE A 11 -4.45 64.30 -37.77
N VAL A 12 -4.14 64.45 -36.49
CA VAL A 12 -4.01 63.41 -35.47
C VAL A 12 -5.40 62.87 -35.19
N ALA A 13 -5.60 61.56 -35.33
CA ALA A 13 -6.73 60.85 -34.74
C ALA A 13 -6.19 59.59 -34.07
N ALA A 14 -6.04 59.68 -32.74
CA ALA A 14 -5.69 58.57 -31.88
C ALA A 14 -6.81 57.51 -31.92
N THR A 15 -6.47 56.29 -32.32
CA THR A 15 -7.35 55.12 -32.14
C THR A 15 -6.71 54.23 -31.07
N ALA A 16 -7.40 54.20 -29.93
CA ALA A 16 -7.01 53.45 -28.75
C ALA A 16 -7.13 51.94 -28.99
N VAL A 17 -6.14 51.22 -28.47
CA VAL A 17 -6.11 49.76 -28.32
C VAL A 17 -7.22 49.32 -27.39
N ALA A 18 -8.04 48.36 -27.83
CA ALA A 18 -8.90 47.56 -26.95
C ALA A 18 -8.68 46.07 -27.26
N CYS A 19 -7.84 45.46 -26.43
CA CYS A 19 -7.67 44.01 -26.32
C CYS A 19 -8.98 43.39 -25.80
N CYS A 20 -9.66 42.60 -26.63
CA CYS A 20 -10.66 41.65 -26.15
C CYS A 20 -10.05 40.25 -26.25
N VAL A 21 -9.44 39.80 -25.16
CA VAL A 21 -9.18 38.38 -24.93
C VAL A 21 -10.55 37.71 -24.88
N ALA A 22 -10.89 36.96 -25.93
CA ALA A 22 -12.03 36.06 -25.90
C ALA A 22 -11.74 34.98 -24.85
N GLY A 23 -12.27 35.18 -23.64
CA GLY A 23 -12.29 34.13 -22.63
C GLY A 23 -13.09 32.95 -23.19
N SER A 24 -12.43 31.80 -23.29
CA SER A 24 -13.07 30.51 -23.49
C SER A 24 -14.00 30.24 -22.31
N GLY A 25 -15.24 30.70 -22.41
CA GLY A 25 -16.31 30.27 -21.52
C GLY A 25 -16.57 28.79 -21.80
N ALA A 26 -16.05 27.91 -20.95
CA ALA A 26 -16.59 26.57 -20.83
C ALA A 26 -18.08 26.73 -20.52
N ALA A 27 -18.94 26.28 -21.42
CA ALA A 27 -20.38 26.31 -21.25
C ALA A 27 -20.76 25.40 -20.08
N ALA A 28 -20.80 25.96 -18.87
CA ALA A 28 -21.44 25.33 -17.73
C ALA A 28 -22.95 25.39 -17.97
N GLY A 29 -23.56 24.22 -18.22
CA GLY A 29 -25.02 24.10 -18.14
C GLY A 29 -25.53 24.58 -16.77
N PRO A 30 -26.83 24.88 -16.63
CA PRO A 30 -27.39 25.33 -15.36
C PRO A 30 -27.00 24.35 -14.25
N MET A 31 -26.33 24.82 -13.20
CA MET A 31 -25.94 23.97 -12.06
C MET A 31 -27.18 23.32 -11.43
N PRO A 32 -27.05 22.16 -10.76
CA PRO A 32 -28.16 21.58 -10.04
C PRO A 32 -28.70 22.58 -9.01
N ASP A 33 -30.02 22.62 -8.84
CA ASP A 33 -30.67 23.57 -7.94
C ASP A 33 -30.15 23.40 -6.49
N THR A 34 -29.93 24.53 -5.83
CA THR A 34 -29.52 24.61 -4.42
C THR A 34 -30.71 24.60 -3.46
N GLU A 35 -31.94 24.55 -3.96
CA GLU A 35 -33.20 24.54 -3.20
C GLU A 35 -33.20 25.66 -2.15
N ASN A 36 -33.09 26.90 -2.63
CA ASN A 36 -33.00 28.12 -1.81
C ASN A 36 -31.82 28.08 -0.81
N GLY A 37 -30.67 27.57 -1.22
CA GLY A 37 -29.44 27.56 -0.40
C GLY A 37 -29.38 26.46 0.66
N ARG A 38 -30.33 25.53 0.67
CA ARG A 38 -30.27 24.32 1.51
C ARG A 38 -29.07 23.45 1.16
N TYR A 39 -28.75 23.35 -0.12
CA TYR A 39 -27.63 22.54 -0.59
C TYR A 39 -26.39 23.38 -0.85
N THR A 40 -25.24 22.89 -0.39
CA THR A 40 -23.94 23.38 -0.82
C THR A 40 -23.38 22.49 -1.92
N LEU A 41 -22.83 23.11 -2.96
CA LEU A 41 -22.31 22.43 -4.15
C LEU A 41 -20.79 22.59 -4.20
N SER A 42 -20.08 21.48 -4.39
CA SER A 42 -18.63 21.46 -4.55
C SER A 42 -18.26 20.76 -5.86
N PRO A 43 -17.51 21.40 -6.78
CA PRO A 43 -17.15 20.79 -8.05
C PRO A 43 -16.14 19.64 -7.86
N VAL A 44 -16.28 18.59 -8.67
CA VAL A 44 -15.35 17.44 -8.76
C VAL A 44 -15.10 17.09 -10.22
N ALA A 45 -14.13 16.21 -10.50
CA ALA A 45 -13.71 15.87 -11.86
C ALA A 45 -14.88 15.45 -12.78
N ASP A 46 -15.81 14.63 -12.26
CA ASP A 46 -16.90 14.03 -13.03
C ASP A 46 -18.28 14.65 -12.72
N GLY A 47 -18.33 15.85 -12.14
CA GLY A 47 -19.60 16.51 -11.81
C GLY A 47 -19.54 17.42 -10.57
N VAL A 48 -20.54 17.30 -9.71
CA VAL A 48 -20.70 18.14 -8.51
C VAL A 48 -21.11 17.28 -7.32
N ILE A 49 -20.47 17.48 -6.18
CA ILE A 49 -20.91 16.94 -4.90
C ILE A 49 -21.90 17.91 -4.26
N ARG A 50 -23.07 17.41 -3.88
CA ARG A 50 -24.13 18.16 -3.20
C ARG A 50 -24.24 17.72 -1.75
N LEU A 51 -24.09 18.66 -0.82
CA LEU A 51 -24.26 18.44 0.61
C LEU A 51 -25.55 19.12 1.10
N ASP A 52 -26.45 18.35 1.72
CA ASP A 52 -27.63 18.87 2.40
C ASP A 52 -27.25 19.42 3.78
N THR A 53 -27.35 20.74 3.96
CA THR A 53 -26.98 21.40 5.23
C THR A 53 -27.93 21.07 6.38
N ARG A 54 -29.12 20.51 6.13
CA ARG A 54 -30.07 20.11 7.17
C ARG A 54 -29.86 18.71 7.68
N THR A 55 -29.54 17.77 6.79
CA THR A 55 -29.45 16.33 7.11
C THR A 55 -28.00 15.83 7.14
N GLY A 56 -27.06 16.57 6.55
CA GLY A 56 -25.68 16.14 6.37
C GLY A 56 -25.50 15.11 5.24
N THR A 57 -26.55 14.77 4.49
CA THR A 57 -26.44 13.80 3.40
C THR A 57 -25.64 14.35 2.23
N VAL A 58 -24.73 13.53 1.71
CA VAL A 58 -23.92 13.84 0.53
C VAL A 58 -24.47 13.08 -0.67
N SER A 59 -24.59 13.75 -1.81
CA SER A 59 -24.99 13.16 -3.08
C SER A 59 -23.98 13.52 -4.17
N THR A 60 -23.71 12.58 -5.07
CA THR A 60 -22.92 12.83 -6.28
C THR A 60 -23.87 13.16 -7.42
N CYS A 61 -23.71 14.34 -8.00
CA CYS A 61 -24.51 14.82 -9.12
C CYS A 61 -23.68 14.81 -10.40
N ASN A 62 -24.20 14.20 -11.46
CA ASN A 62 -23.60 14.25 -12.79
C ASN A 62 -24.62 14.74 -13.83
N ASN A 63 -24.14 15.37 -14.89
CA ASN A 63 -24.96 15.86 -15.98
C ASN A 63 -24.97 14.84 -17.12
N SER A 64 -26.15 14.30 -17.42
CA SER A 64 -26.35 13.30 -18.48
C SER A 64 -26.67 13.92 -19.85
N GLY A 65 -26.52 15.24 -20.00
CA GLY A 65 -26.86 16.00 -21.22
C GLY A 65 -28.35 16.35 -21.33
N ILE A 66 -29.23 15.56 -20.70
CA ILE A 66 -30.68 15.86 -20.55
C ILE A 66 -31.02 16.54 -19.23
N GLY A 67 -30.04 16.71 -18.34
CA GLY A 67 -30.20 17.30 -17.02
C GLY A 67 -29.27 16.68 -15.97
N TRP A 68 -29.33 17.23 -14.76
CA TRP A 68 -28.59 16.74 -13.61
C TRP A 68 -29.32 15.59 -12.93
N ALA A 69 -28.60 14.51 -12.66
CA ALA A 69 -29.04 13.43 -11.80
C ALA A 69 -28.13 13.36 -10.58
N CYS A 70 -28.71 13.37 -9.38
CA CYS A 70 -27.99 13.25 -8.11
C CYS A 70 -28.30 11.92 -7.45
N TYR A 71 -27.25 11.17 -7.07
CA TYR A 71 -27.36 9.90 -6.38
C TYR A 71 -26.81 10.04 -4.97
N ALA A 72 -27.55 9.56 -3.98
CA ALA A 72 -27.07 9.54 -2.60
C ALA A 72 -25.80 8.69 -2.52
N VAL A 73 -24.75 9.23 -1.92
CA VAL A 73 -23.55 8.45 -1.60
C VAL A 73 -23.95 7.50 -0.46
N PRO A 74 -23.77 6.18 -0.61
CA PRO A 74 -24.05 5.24 0.47
C PRO A 74 -23.29 5.65 1.73
N ASP A 75 -23.98 5.69 2.86
CA ASP A 75 -23.32 5.91 4.15
C ASP A 75 -22.59 4.62 4.55
N GLU A 76 -21.35 4.49 4.12
CA GLU A 76 -20.50 3.32 4.41
C GLU A 76 -20.09 3.23 5.88
N ARG A 77 -20.43 4.22 6.72
CA ARG A 77 -20.03 4.30 8.13
C ARG A 77 -20.37 3.05 8.92
N ALA A 78 -21.60 2.54 8.81
CA ALA A 78 -22.01 1.35 9.57
C ALA A 78 -21.23 0.08 9.15
N ALA A 79 -20.92 -0.07 7.86
CA ALA A 79 -20.14 -1.18 7.36
C ALA A 79 -18.67 -1.09 7.80
N LEU A 80 -18.11 0.11 7.76
CA LEU A 80 -16.74 0.39 8.23
C LEU A 80 -16.62 0.21 9.74
N ASP A 81 -17.59 0.68 10.53
CA ASP A 81 -17.61 0.52 11.99
C ASP A 81 -17.70 -0.96 12.39
N ALA A 82 -18.48 -1.76 11.64
CA ALA A 82 -18.54 -3.21 11.84
C ALA A 82 -17.19 -3.89 11.56
N GLU A 83 -16.50 -3.50 10.49
CA GLU A 83 -15.18 -4.03 10.16
C GLU A 83 -14.11 -3.58 11.16
N ILE A 84 -14.18 -2.33 11.65
CA ILE A 84 -13.32 -1.83 12.73
C ILE A 84 -13.50 -2.70 13.98
N GLY A 85 -14.75 -2.99 14.38
CA GLY A 85 -15.03 -3.84 15.54
C GLY A 85 -14.47 -5.27 15.37
N ARG A 86 -14.63 -5.85 14.18
CA ARG A 86 -14.06 -7.17 13.84
C ARG A 86 -12.53 -7.17 13.95
N LEU A 87 -11.88 -6.16 13.35
CA LEU A 87 -10.42 -6.03 13.36
C LEU A 87 -9.86 -5.78 14.76
N GLN A 88 -10.57 -5.03 15.60
CA GLN A 88 -10.20 -4.83 17.01
C GLN A 88 -10.24 -6.15 17.79
N ALA A 89 -11.31 -6.93 17.64
CA ALA A 89 -11.43 -8.24 18.27
C ALA A 89 -10.34 -9.22 17.82
N ASP A 90 -10.02 -9.26 16.53
CA ASP A 90 -8.93 -10.10 16.00
C ASP A 90 -7.57 -9.66 16.56
N ASN A 91 -7.31 -8.36 16.63
CA ASN A 91 -6.07 -7.84 17.21
C ASN A 91 -5.92 -8.21 18.69
N GLU A 92 -6.97 -8.06 19.48
CA GLU A 92 -6.97 -8.45 20.89
C GLU A 92 -6.69 -9.95 21.04
N LYS A 93 -7.38 -10.78 20.26
CA LYS A 93 -7.15 -12.23 20.23
C LYS A 93 -5.71 -12.59 19.88
N LEU A 94 -5.16 -12.02 18.81
CA LEU A 94 -3.78 -12.28 18.39
C LEU A 94 -2.77 -11.82 19.43
N LYS A 95 -2.99 -10.65 20.06
CA LYS A 95 -2.15 -10.19 21.18
C LYS A 95 -2.19 -11.15 22.36
N THR A 96 -3.35 -11.71 22.70
CA THR A 96 -3.48 -12.73 23.74
C THR A 96 -2.75 -14.02 23.35
N GLU A 97 -2.88 -14.48 22.11
CA GLU A 97 -2.18 -15.67 21.62
C GLU A 97 -0.66 -15.51 21.63
N LEU A 98 -0.16 -14.33 21.26
CA LEU A 98 1.27 -14.00 21.32
C LEU A 98 1.75 -13.94 22.78
N ALA A 99 1.03 -13.24 23.66
CA ALA A 99 1.37 -13.19 25.08
C ALA A 99 1.38 -14.58 25.74
N ALA A 100 0.53 -15.50 25.29
CA ALA A 100 0.53 -16.89 25.74
C ALA A 100 1.70 -17.73 25.17
N ARG A 101 2.26 -17.34 24.02
CA ARG A 101 3.39 -18.02 23.35
C ARG A 101 4.76 -17.51 23.77
N GLU A 102 4.90 -16.21 24.09
CA GLU A 102 6.13 -15.59 24.61
C GLU A 102 6.79 -16.38 25.78
N PRO A 103 6.08 -16.90 26.80
CA PRO A 103 6.71 -17.70 27.85
C PRO A 103 7.27 -19.05 27.36
N THR A 104 6.90 -19.52 26.16
CA THR A 104 7.34 -20.82 25.63
C THR A 104 8.55 -20.75 24.70
N VAL A 105 8.86 -19.58 24.13
CA VAL A 105 10.00 -19.39 23.23
C VAL A 105 11.25 -18.98 24.01
N SER A 106 11.12 -18.09 25.00
CA SER A 106 12.27 -17.68 25.82
C SER A 106 12.82 -18.78 26.73
N GLY A 107 12.01 -19.79 27.08
CA GLY A 107 12.43 -20.90 27.97
C GLY A 107 13.04 -22.11 27.25
N LYS A 108 12.83 -22.27 25.94
CA LYS A 108 13.30 -23.46 25.19
C LYS A 108 14.67 -23.27 24.52
N THR A 109 15.19 -22.05 24.45
CA THR A 109 16.52 -21.78 23.88
C THR A 109 17.64 -21.86 24.91
N ASP A 110 17.34 -21.73 26.21
CA ASP A 110 18.36 -21.75 27.28
C ASP A 110 18.45 -23.07 28.08
N GLU A 111 17.43 -23.94 28.05
CA GLU A 111 17.35 -25.12 28.96
C GLU A 111 17.32 -26.49 28.23
N ALA A 112 18.18 -26.71 27.24
CA ALA A 112 18.41 -28.06 26.71
C ALA A 112 19.75 -28.21 25.97
N LEU A 113 20.85 -28.14 26.70
CA LEU A 113 22.09 -28.82 26.32
C LEU A 113 22.80 -29.33 27.58
N PRO A 114 22.48 -30.54 28.08
CA PRO A 114 23.43 -31.26 28.92
C PRO A 114 24.61 -31.67 28.03
N LYS A 115 25.66 -30.86 28.04
CA LYS A 115 26.98 -31.28 27.58
C LYS A 115 27.57 -32.25 28.59
N SER A 116 28.10 -33.35 28.06
CA SER A 116 29.16 -34.17 28.67
C SER A 116 28.74 -35.07 29.84
N ASP A 117 28.27 -36.28 29.56
CA ASP A 117 28.78 -37.46 30.29
C ASP A 117 28.30 -38.78 29.66
N SER A 118 29.19 -39.46 28.94
CA SER A 118 29.29 -40.93 28.89
C SER A 118 30.31 -41.33 27.82
N LEU A 119 31.58 -41.07 28.13
CA LEU A 119 32.64 -41.95 27.65
C LEU A 119 32.70 -43.14 28.61
N LYS A 120 32.67 -44.34 28.00
CA LYS A 120 33.21 -45.61 28.51
C LYS A 120 32.23 -46.56 29.22
N SER A 121 31.72 -47.54 28.45
CA SER A 121 31.77 -48.95 28.87
C SER A 121 31.50 -49.87 27.67
N ASP A 122 32.50 -50.68 27.35
CA ASP A 122 32.35 -51.98 26.68
C ASP A 122 32.48 -53.05 27.78
N PRO A 123 31.77 -54.20 27.71
CA PRO A 123 32.27 -55.30 26.85
C PRO A 123 31.23 -56.23 26.19
N LYS A 124 31.49 -56.53 24.91
CA LYS A 124 31.36 -57.80 24.13
C LYS A 124 30.50 -58.96 24.68
N ALA A 125 29.45 -59.37 23.95
CA ALA A 125 29.30 -60.71 23.30
C ALA A 125 27.89 -61.00 22.71
N ALA A 126 27.89 -61.38 21.43
CA ALA A 126 27.07 -62.40 20.73
C ALA A 126 25.53 -62.36 20.67
N ASP A 127 25.04 -62.28 19.42
CA ASP A 127 24.07 -63.17 18.74
C ASP A 127 22.69 -62.61 18.30
N SER A 128 22.45 -62.83 17.02
CA SER A 128 21.19 -63.04 16.27
C SER A 128 20.21 -61.90 15.92
N GLU A 129 20.19 -61.69 14.60
CA GLU A 129 19.02 -61.59 13.71
C GLU A 129 18.32 -60.23 13.48
N ARG A 130 18.56 -59.73 12.26
CA ARG A 130 17.72 -58.82 11.45
C ARG A 130 17.62 -57.36 11.91
N LYS A 131 18.78 -56.71 12.02
CA LYS A 131 18.86 -55.26 12.09
C LYS A 131 19.03 -54.72 10.68
N ILE A 132 18.02 -54.00 10.19
CA ILE A 132 18.21 -53.06 9.07
C ILE A 132 19.14 -51.98 9.63
N GLU A 133 20.44 -52.24 9.55
CA GLU A 133 21.45 -51.25 9.87
C GLU A 133 21.47 -50.28 8.71
N ILE A 134 20.67 -49.22 8.85
CA ILE A 134 20.97 -47.96 8.18
C ILE A 134 22.39 -47.65 8.63
N PRO A 135 23.42 -47.77 7.76
CA PRO A 135 24.77 -47.45 8.14
C PRO A 135 24.72 -45.97 8.47
N LEU A 136 24.91 -45.63 9.74
CA LEU A 136 25.13 -44.24 10.10
C LEU A 136 26.40 -43.83 9.34
N PRO A 137 26.31 -42.90 8.38
CA PRO A 137 27.48 -42.45 7.64
C PRO A 137 28.51 -41.92 8.65
N SER A 138 29.80 -42.12 8.35
CA SER A 138 30.85 -41.77 9.31
C SER A 138 30.76 -40.30 9.71
N ASP A 139 31.11 -39.96 10.94
CA ASP A 139 31.05 -38.58 11.45
C ASP A 139 31.81 -37.60 10.54
N GLN A 140 32.87 -38.08 9.88
CA GLN A 140 33.64 -37.30 8.89
C GLN A 140 32.83 -36.96 7.63
N ASP A 141 31.98 -37.88 7.17
CA ASP A 141 31.10 -37.65 6.02
C ASP A 141 29.98 -36.68 6.38
N MET A 142 29.49 -36.71 7.62
CA MET A 142 28.50 -35.75 8.12
C MET A 142 29.08 -34.35 8.27
N ASP A 143 30.27 -34.20 8.84
CA ASP A 143 30.97 -32.92 8.94
C ASP A 143 31.23 -32.32 7.56
N ARG A 144 31.61 -33.17 6.60
CA ARG A 144 31.79 -32.76 5.22
C ARG A 144 30.49 -32.25 4.61
N VAL A 145 29.39 -33.00 4.72
CA VAL A 145 28.07 -32.61 4.19
C VAL A 145 27.54 -31.35 4.88
N VAL A 146 27.65 -31.25 6.20
CA VAL A 146 27.25 -30.07 6.99
C VAL A 146 28.03 -28.84 6.55
N SER A 147 29.35 -28.95 6.33
CA SER A 147 30.16 -27.81 5.88
C SER A 147 29.75 -27.30 4.49
N PHE A 148 29.32 -28.20 3.60
CA PHE A 148 28.78 -27.81 2.29
C PHE A 148 27.41 -27.14 2.43
N LEU A 149 26.53 -27.69 3.25
CA LEU A 149 25.21 -27.11 3.55
C LEU A 149 25.32 -25.74 4.20
N GLU A 150 26.24 -25.55 5.15
CA GLU A 150 26.46 -24.28 5.82
C GLU A 150 26.96 -23.21 4.84
N ARG A 151 27.92 -23.56 3.97
CA ARG A 151 28.43 -22.65 2.93
C ARG A 151 27.37 -22.30 1.90
N ALA A 152 26.54 -23.26 1.50
CA ALA A 152 25.42 -23.04 0.59
C ALA A 152 24.34 -22.16 1.23
N TRP A 153 23.99 -22.41 2.49
CA TRP A 153 23.03 -21.63 3.26
C TRP A 153 23.49 -20.19 3.47
N ARG A 154 24.74 -19.97 3.89
CA ARG A 154 25.32 -18.62 4.06
C ARG A 154 25.26 -17.82 2.76
N ARG A 155 25.64 -18.42 1.63
CA ARG A 155 25.54 -17.79 0.30
C ARG A 155 24.09 -17.48 -0.10
N LEU A 156 23.15 -18.39 0.20
CA LEU A 156 21.74 -18.19 -0.11
C LEU A 156 21.14 -17.04 0.70
N VAL A 157 21.44 -16.96 2.00
CA VAL A 157 21.00 -15.85 2.87
C VAL A 157 21.61 -14.52 2.42
N GLU A 158 22.88 -14.50 2.02
CA GLU A 158 23.52 -13.30 1.46
C GLU A 158 22.84 -12.83 0.17
N MET A 159 22.48 -13.75 -0.73
CA MET A 159 21.75 -13.41 -1.96
C MET A 159 20.33 -12.91 -1.66
N ALA A 160 19.61 -13.56 -0.75
CA ALA A 160 18.27 -13.17 -0.35
C ALA A 160 18.25 -11.75 0.26
N ASN A 161 19.21 -11.44 1.13
CA ASN A 161 19.36 -10.11 1.74
C ASN A 161 19.70 -9.02 0.70
N ARG A 162 20.44 -9.35 -0.37
CA ARG A 162 20.68 -8.41 -1.48
C ARG A 162 19.39 -8.14 -2.25
N MET A 163 18.62 -9.18 -2.58
CA MET A 163 17.33 -9.03 -3.28
C MET A 163 16.30 -8.26 -2.45
N GLN A 164 16.20 -8.50 -1.13
CA GLN A 164 15.32 -7.72 -0.25
C GLN A 164 15.71 -6.23 -0.23
N LYS A 165 17.01 -5.92 -0.25
CA LYS A 165 17.48 -4.52 -0.34
C LYS A 165 17.16 -3.89 -1.68
N ASP A 166 17.33 -4.61 -2.79
CA ASP A 166 17.03 -4.10 -4.14
C ASP A 166 15.52 -3.86 -4.35
N VAL A 167 14.66 -4.70 -3.76
CA VAL A 167 13.20 -4.54 -3.81
C VAL A 167 12.72 -3.44 -2.86
N SER A 168 13.26 -3.36 -1.64
CA SER A 168 12.90 -2.31 -0.68
C SER A 168 13.41 -0.92 -1.07
N GLY A 169 14.43 -0.82 -1.93
CA GLY A 169 14.90 0.44 -2.51
C GLY A 169 14.21 0.86 -3.81
N LYS A 170 13.27 0.05 -4.33
CA LYS A 170 12.51 0.31 -5.56
C LYS A 170 11.07 0.81 -5.30
N ILE A 171 10.75 1.11 -4.04
CA ILE A 171 9.51 1.76 -3.59
C ILE A 171 9.89 3.14 -3.06
#